data_AF-X0UEX3-F1
#
_entry.id   AF-X0UEX3-F1
#
_cell.length_a   1.000
_cell.length_b   1.000
_cell.length_c   1.000
_cell.angle_alpha   90.00
_cell.angle_beta   90.00
_cell.angle_gamma   90.00
#
_symmetry.space_group_name_H-M   'P 1'
#
loop_
_entity.id
_entity.type
_entity.pdbx_description
1 polymer ?
#
loop_
_entity_poly.entity_id
_entity_poly.type
_entity_poly.pdbx_seq_one_letter_code
_entity_poly.pdbx_strand_id
1 'polypeptide(L)'
;RIVMAPMTTNWAPDDGTISQKMIDYWEERAKGGVGLIIFEAVTIDAAFPYIIRTVGLWDDNLIPSFKRFVDAMHAHGAKVAPQISHPGPESFSWLKGVQPVGPSPVVCKTHGQVCRELTLEEIKTIVG
;
A
#
# COMPACT_ATOMS: atom_id res chain seq x y z
N ARG A 1 15.62 -12.26 16.65
CA ARG A 1 15.16 -12.24 15.24
C ARG A 1 13.66 -11.99 15.27
N ILE A 2 13.24 -10.73 15.26
CA ILE A 2 11.83 -10.31 15.33
C ILE A 2 11.51 -9.56 14.02
N VAL A 3 10.45 -9.98 13.34
CA VAL A 3 9.93 -9.35 12.12
C VAL A 3 8.51 -8.86 12.43
N MET A 4 8.21 -7.63 12.03
CA MET A 4 6.87 -7.05 12.16
C MET A 4 6.10 -7.23 10.85
N ALA A 5 4.93 -7.85 10.94
CA ALA A 5 4.02 -8.06 9.82
C ALA A 5 3.42 -6.73 9.33
N PRO A 6 2.98 -6.66 8.04
CA PRO A 6 2.34 -5.47 7.51
C PRO A 6 1.00 -5.22 8.20
N MET A 7 0.76 -3.96 8.59
CA MET A 7 -0.47 -3.52 9.24
C MET A 7 -0.88 -2.15 8.72
N THR A 8 -1.83 -2.11 7.79
CA THR A 8 -2.28 -0.87 7.17
C THR A 8 -2.96 0.06 8.17
N THR A 9 -2.49 1.31 8.28
CA THR A 9 -2.92 2.27 9.31
C THR A 9 -4.06 3.19 8.86
N ASN A 10 -4.32 3.30 7.56
CA ASN A 10 -5.30 4.23 6.98
C ASN A 10 -4.98 5.71 7.30
N TRP A 11 -3.69 6.04 7.44
CA TRP A 11 -3.21 7.39 7.80
C TRP A 11 -2.41 8.09 6.70
N ALA A 12 -2.37 7.52 5.49
CA ALA A 12 -1.80 8.20 4.33
C ALA A 12 -2.61 9.48 4.01
N PRO A 13 -1.98 10.57 3.57
CA PRO A 13 -2.70 11.68 2.94
C PRO A 13 -3.27 11.23 1.57
N ASP A 14 -4.16 12.03 1.02
CA ASP A 14 -4.85 11.69 -0.24
C ASP A 14 -3.91 11.62 -1.46
N ASP A 15 -2.71 12.19 -1.34
CA ASP A 15 -1.64 12.12 -2.35
C ASP A 15 -0.84 10.81 -2.34
N GLY A 16 -1.13 9.90 -1.39
CA GLY A 16 -0.47 8.60 -1.27
C GLY A 16 0.91 8.64 -0.60
N THR A 17 1.36 9.79 -0.09
CA THR A 17 2.65 9.90 0.61
C THR A 17 2.60 9.27 2.02
N ILE A 18 3.76 9.09 2.64
CA ILE A 18 3.85 8.66 4.05
C ILE A 18 3.79 9.90 4.94
N SER A 19 2.76 9.98 5.80
CA SER A 19 2.59 11.10 6.74
C SER A 19 3.56 11.00 7.93
N GLN A 20 3.85 12.13 8.58
CA GLN A 20 4.73 12.15 9.77
C GLN A 20 4.19 11.24 10.88
N LYS A 21 2.87 11.21 11.08
CA LYS A 21 2.21 10.33 12.06
C LYS A 21 2.54 8.85 11.82
N MET A 22 2.63 8.43 10.55
CA MET A 22 3.02 7.05 10.21
C MET A 22 4.49 6.81 10.51
N ILE A 23 5.37 7.76 10.17
CA ILE A 23 6.81 7.68 10.49
C ILE A 23 6.98 7.51 12.01
N ASP A 24 6.37 8.38 12.81
CA ASP A 24 6.45 8.31 14.27
C ASP A 24 5.97 6.95 14.80
N TYR A 25 4.83 6.45 14.28
CA TYR A 25 4.28 5.15 14.67
C TYR A 25 5.25 4.00 14.41
N TRP A 26 5.80 3.92 13.21
CA TRP A 26 6.70 2.81 12.84
C TRP A 26 8.08 2.96 13.50
N GLU A 27 8.54 4.19 13.74
CA GLU A 27 9.83 4.47 14.38
C GLU A 27 9.85 3.94 15.82
N GLU A 28 8.74 4.06 16.55
CA GLU A 28 8.62 3.47 17.88
C GLU A 28 8.79 1.94 17.88
N ARG A 29 8.42 1.25 16.78
CA ARG A 29 8.66 -0.20 16.66
C ARG A 29 10.10 -0.51 16.30
N ALA A 30 10.74 0.33 15.50
CA ALA A 30 12.18 0.23 15.24
C ALA A 30 12.97 0.43 16.55
N LYS A 31 12.65 1.46 17.34
CA LYS A 31 13.21 1.71 18.68
C LYS A 31 13.00 0.53 19.64
N GLY A 32 11.88 -0.17 19.51
CA GLY A 32 11.58 -1.39 20.27
C GLY A 32 12.42 -2.62 19.91
N GLY A 33 13.31 -2.54 18.91
CA GLY A 33 14.26 -3.61 18.56
C GLY A 33 13.77 -4.59 17.49
N VAL A 34 12.74 -4.23 16.70
CA VAL A 34 12.34 -5.01 15.52
C VAL A 34 13.47 -4.99 14.48
N GLY A 35 13.84 -6.17 13.95
CA GLY A 35 14.92 -6.28 12.96
C GLY A 35 14.48 -6.00 11.52
N LEU A 36 13.22 -6.33 11.20
CA LEU A 36 12.62 -6.05 9.88
C LEU A 36 11.16 -5.64 10.07
N ILE A 37 10.80 -4.52 9.45
CA ILE A 37 9.44 -4.04 9.29
C ILE A 37 9.00 -4.38 7.87
N ILE A 38 8.00 -5.25 7.73
CA ILE A 38 7.24 -5.34 6.48
C ILE A 38 6.23 -4.21 6.56
N PHE A 39 6.48 -3.14 5.82
CA PHE A 39 5.63 -1.96 5.78
C PHE A 39 4.28 -2.29 5.13
N GLU A 40 3.30 -1.45 5.41
CA GLU A 40 1.89 -1.56 5.02
C GLU A 40 1.69 -1.95 3.54
N ALA A 41 0.46 -2.35 3.19
CA ALA A 41 0.09 -2.49 1.79
C ALA A 41 0.27 -1.15 1.06
N VAL A 42 1.23 -1.10 0.15
CA VAL A 42 1.46 0.05 -0.74
C VAL A 42 0.93 -0.30 -2.13
N THR A 43 0.08 0.55 -2.71
CA THR A 43 -0.56 0.24 -4.00
C THR A 43 0.24 0.78 -5.17
N ILE A 44 0.40 -0.02 -6.22
CA ILE A 44 1.13 0.37 -7.43
C ILE A 44 0.30 1.20 -8.43
N ASP A 45 -1.00 1.36 -8.17
CA ASP A 45 -1.90 2.13 -9.03
C ASP A 45 -2.78 3.04 -8.18
N ALA A 46 -2.75 4.34 -8.47
CA ALA A 46 -3.54 5.35 -7.78
C ALA A 46 -5.05 5.15 -7.99
N ALA A 47 -5.48 4.55 -9.10
CA ALA A 47 -6.88 4.27 -9.40
C ALA A 47 -7.44 3.13 -8.55
N PHE A 48 -6.59 2.23 -8.04
CA PHE A 48 -6.98 1.03 -7.29
C PHE A 48 -6.45 1.04 -5.86
N PRO A 49 -6.96 1.92 -4.97
CA PRO A 49 -6.55 1.96 -3.57
C PRO A 49 -7.00 0.70 -2.82
N TYR A 50 -6.22 0.27 -1.82
CA TYR A 50 -6.59 -0.86 -0.96
C TYR A 50 -7.67 -0.47 0.03
N ILE A 51 -7.52 0.71 0.64
CA ILE A 51 -8.47 1.33 1.55
C ILE A 51 -8.55 2.83 1.28
N ILE A 52 -9.43 3.55 1.98
CA ILE A 52 -9.69 4.99 1.76
C ILE A 52 -8.38 5.80 1.75
N ARG A 53 -7.46 5.55 2.68
CA ARG A 53 -6.17 6.24 2.80
C ARG A 53 -5.02 5.25 2.66
N THR A 54 -4.71 4.94 1.41
CA THR A 54 -3.65 4.00 1.02
C THR A 54 -2.33 4.74 0.77
N VAL A 55 -1.21 4.11 1.12
CA VAL A 55 0.12 4.60 0.69
C VAL A 55 0.37 4.15 -0.74
N GLY A 56 0.91 5.05 -1.57
CA GLY A 56 1.19 4.78 -2.97
C GLY A 56 2.61 4.31 -3.26
N LEU A 57 2.75 3.63 -4.39
CA LEU A 57 4.03 3.26 -5.01
C LEU A 57 3.91 3.32 -6.55
N TRP A 58 3.20 4.33 -7.06
CA TRP A 58 2.85 4.47 -8.49
C TRP A 58 3.61 5.58 -9.22
N ASP A 59 4.31 6.47 -8.51
CA ASP A 59 5.00 7.62 -9.11
C ASP A 59 6.24 8.03 -8.29
N ASP A 60 7.28 8.48 -8.99
CA ASP A 60 8.57 8.86 -8.39
C ASP A 60 8.47 10.06 -7.43
N ASN A 61 7.43 10.89 -7.56
CA ASN A 61 7.16 11.97 -6.60
C ASN A 61 6.89 11.46 -5.17
N LEU A 62 6.61 10.15 -5.00
CA LEU A 62 6.42 9.52 -3.69
C LEU A 62 7.74 9.15 -3.01
N ILE A 63 8.83 8.98 -3.77
CA ILE A 63 10.15 8.54 -3.28
C ILE A 63 10.65 9.37 -2.09
N PRO A 64 10.55 10.72 -2.07
CA PRO A 64 11.02 11.52 -0.93
C PRO A 64 10.34 11.14 0.40
N SER A 65 9.06 10.76 0.38
CA SER A 65 8.34 10.35 1.60
C SER A 65 8.80 8.98 2.10
N PHE A 66 9.03 8.03 1.19
CA PHE A 66 9.64 6.74 1.52
C PHE A 66 11.05 6.88 2.05
N LYS A 67 11.85 7.77 1.47
CA LYS A 67 13.20 8.03 1.94
C LYS A 67 13.20 8.47 3.41
N ARG A 68 12.36 9.44 3.78
CA ARG A 68 12.23 9.88 5.19
C ARG A 68 11.82 8.75 6.12
N PHE A 69 10.84 7.95 5.70
CA PHE A 69 10.36 6.79 6.45
C PHE A 69 11.47 5.76 6.68
N VAL A 70 12.17 5.35 5.62
CA VAL A 70 13.24 4.36 5.66
C VAL A 70 14.42 4.86 6.49
N ASP A 71 14.82 6.12 6.30
CA ASP A 71 15.91 6.74 7.06
C ASP A 71 15.61 6.73 8.57
N ALA A 72 14.36 7.03 8.98
CA ALA A 72 13.94 6.97 10.39
C ALA A 72 14.00 5.55 10.98
N MET A 73 13.59 4.53 10.23
CA MET A 73 13.68 3.13 10.71
C MET A 73 15.15 2.67 10.79
N HIS A 74 15.95 3.01 9.77
CA HIS A 74 17.35 2.64 9.68
C HIS A 74 18.20 3.27 10.80
N ALA A 75 17.84 4.45 11.29
CA ALA A 75 18.50 5.10 12.43
C ALA A 75 18.49 4.22 13.70
N HIS A 76 17.51 3.32 13.82
CA HIS A 76 17.37 2.39 14.95
C HIS A 76 17.76 0.94 14.60
N GLY A 77 18.42 0.73 13.46
CA GLY A 77 18.93 -0.58 13.03
C GLY A 77 17.89 -1.52 12.42
N ALA A 78 16.62 -1.11 12.31
CA ALA A 78 15.59 -1.88 11.62
C ALA A 78 15.80 -1.83 10.10
N LYS A 79 15.38 -2.86 9.37
CA LYS A 79 15.23 -2.86 7.91
C LYS A 79 13.76 -2.69 7.53
N VAL A 80 13.52 -2.24 6.30
CA VAL A 80 12.17 -2.01 5.77
C VAL A 80 11.99 -2.77 4.45
N ALA A 81 10.85 -3.43 4.29
CA ALA A 81 10.39 -3.97 3.01
C ALA A 81 8.92 -3.58 2.80
N PRO A 82 8.52 -2.98 1.66
CA PRO A 82 7.12 -2.68 1.39
C PRO A 82 6.33 -3.94 1.03
N GLN A 83 5.06 -4.03 1.46
CA GLN A 83 4.12 -4.98 0.90
C GLN A 83 3.51 -4.37 -0.38
N ILE A 84 4.16 -4.61 -1.52
CA ILE A 84 3.69 -4.15 -2.83
C ILE A 84 2.38 -4.86 -3.18
N SER A 85 1.35 -4.10 -3.52
CA SER A 85 0.00 -4.62 -3.70
C SER A 85 -0.73 -4.01 -4.91
N HIS A 86 -1.56 -4.83 -5.55
CA HIS A 86 -2.69 -4.39 -6.34
C HIS A 86 -3.94 -5.07 -5.76
N PRO A 87 -4.91 -4.34 -5.17
CA PRO A 87 -5.99 -4.96 -4.39
C PRO A 87 -7.01 -5.75 -5.21
N GLY A 88 -7.03 -5.51 -6.53
CA GLY A 88 -7.91 -6.23 -7.45
C GLY A 88 -9.38 -6.10 -7.03
N PRO A 89 -10.12 -7.22 -6.83
CA PRO A 89 -11.53 -7.17 -6.47
C PRO A 89 -11.82 -6.48 -5.14
N GLU A 90 -10.85 -6.43 -4.22
CA GLU A 90 -11.00 -5.79 -2.91
C GLU A 90 -10.71 -4.28 -2.94
N SER A 91 -10.33 -3.73 -4.09
CA SER A 91 -9.98 -2.32 -4.20
C SER A 91 -11.17 -1.41 -3.95
N PHE A 92 -10.93 -0.35 -3.17
CA PHE A 92 -11.83 0.77 -2.96
C PHE A 92 -11.93 1.74 -4.15
N SER A 93 -11.58 1.27 -5.36
CA SER A 93 -11.56 2.04 -6.61
C SER A 93 -12.92 2.64 -6.97
N TRP A 94 -14.04 2.05 -6.53
CA TRP A 94 -15.37 2.61 -6.78
C TRP A 94 -15.57 3.99 -6.13
N LEU A 95 -14.84 4.29 -5.04
CA LEU A 95 -14.82 5.63 -4.44
C LEU A 95 -14.18 6.67 -5.37
N LYS A 96 -13.36 6.21 -6.33
CA LYS A 96 -12.75 7.01 -7.38
C LYS A 96 -13.51 6.94 -8.71
N GLY A 97 -14.71 6.33 -8.72
CA GLY A 97 -15.50 6.13 -9.93
C GLY A 97 -14.96 5.04 -10.86
N VAL A 98 -14.01 4.21 -10.39
CA VAL A 98 -13.39 3.14 -11.16
C VAL A 98 -13.93 1.79 -10.72
N GLN A 99 -14.44 0.99 -11.65
CA GLN A 99 -14.91 -0.36 -11.33
C GLN A 99 -13.72 -1.24 -10.91
N PRO A 100 -13.80 -1.98 -9.78
CA PRO A 100 -12.77 -2.92 -9.38
C PRO A 100 -12.50 -3.97 -10.47
N VAL A 101 -11.28 -4.50 -10.51
CA VAL A 101 -10.85 -5.45 -11.54
C VAL A 101 -10.37 -6.76 -10.91
N GLY A 102 -10.51 -7.86 -11.63
CA GLY A 102 -10.10 -9.18 -11.17
C GLY A 102 -9.97 -10.19 -12.30
N PRO A 103 -9.69 -11.46 -11.98
CA PRO A 103 -9.56 -12.51 -12.99
C PRO A 103 -10.92 -12.96 -13.56
N SER A 104 -12.03 -12.66 -12.91
CA SER A 104 -13.38 -13.07 -13.33
C SER A 104 -14.42 -12.15 -12.68
N PRO A 105 -15.63 -12.01 -13.25
CA PRO A 105 -16.68 -11.18 -12.68
C PRO A 105 -17.30 -11.82 -11.43
N VAL A 106 -16.83 -11.40 -10.25
CA VAL A 106 -17.27 -11.91 -8.95
C VAL A 106 -17.60 -10.73 -8.02
N VAL A 107 -18.63 -10.90 -7.18
CA VAL A 107 -18.98 -9.93 -6.15
C VAL A 107 -17.92 -9.98 -5.03
N CYS A 108 -17.27 -8.85 -4.75
CA CYS A 108 -16.42 -8.73 -3.58
C CYS A 108 -17.26 -8.72 -2.30
N LYS A 109 -16.96 -9.64 -1.37
CA LYS A 109 -17.70 -9.78 -0.10
C LYS A 109 -17.50 -8.59 0.85
N THR A 110 -16.40 -7.85 0.69
CA THR A 110 -16.05 -6.75 1.59
C THR A 110 -16.93 -5.52 1.36
N HIS A 111 -17.30 -5.23 0.12
CA HIS A 111 -17.98 -3.98 -0.25
C HIS A 111 -19.10 -4.16 -1.29
N GLY A 112 -19.40 -5.40 -1.71
CA GLY A 112 -20.54 -5.73 -2.58
C GLY A 112 -20.39 -5.29 -4.05
N GLN A 113 -19.24 -4.74 -4.44
CA GLN A 113 -19.00 -4.36 -5.84
C GLN A 113 -18.69 -5.60 -6.69
N VAL A 114 -19.20 -5.63 -7.92
CA VAL A 114 -18.83 -6.63 -8.92
C VAL A 114 -17.56 -6.17 -9.61
N CYS A 115 -16.48 -6.96 -9.51
CA CYS A 115 -15.27 -6.67 -10.28
C CYS A 115 -15.46 -7.06 -11.76
N ARG A 116 -14.76 -6.35 -12.65
CA ARG A 116 -14.67 -6.68 -14.07
C ARG A 116 -13.46 -7.59 -14.33
N GLU A 117 -13.59 -8.51 -15.28
CA GLU A 117 -12.46 -9.30 -15.77
C GLU A 117 -11.39 -8.41 -16.42
N LEU A 118 -10.13 -8.63 -16.06
CA LEU A 118 -8.97 -7.98 -16.67
C LEU A 118 -8.73 -8.50 -18.09
N THR A 119 -8.40 -7.59 -19.00
CA THR A 119 -7.86 -7.95 -20.31
C THR A 119 -6.38 -8.35 -20.21
N LEU A 120 -5.88 -9.08 -21.20
CA LEU A 120 -4.46 -9.45 -21.25
C LEU A 120 -3.51 -8.23 -21.28
N GLU A 121 -3.95 -7.12 -21.89
CA GLU A 121 -3.15 -5.89 -21.92
C GLU A 121 -3.12 -5.19 -20.56
N GLU A 122 -4.24 -5.17 -19.83
CA GLU A 122 -4.27 -4.62 -18.47
C GLU A 122 -3.38 -5.44 -17.51
N ILE A 123 -3.32 -6.77 -17.68
CA ILE A 123 -2.41 -7.62 -16.91
C ILE A 123 -0.95 -7.21 -17.15
N LYS A 124 -0.55 -6.97 -18.41
CA LYS A 124 0.81 -6.51 -18.72
C LYS A 124 1.10 -5.18 -18.06
N THR A 125 0.17 -4.22 -18.11
CA THR A 125 0.32 -2.91 -17.47
C THR A 125 0.50 -3.02 -15.95
N ILE A 126 -0.21 -3.95 -15.28
CA ILE A 126 -0.09 -4.16 -13.84
C ILE A 126 1.27 -4.79 -13.47
N VAL A 127 1.80 -5.68 -14.30
CA VAL A 127 3.07 -6.36 -14.04
C VAL A 127 4.28 -5.48 -14.37
N GLY A 128 4.19 -4.67 -15.44
CA GLY A 128 5.31 -3.94 -16.03
C GLY A 128 5.92 -4.69 -17.21
#